data_AF-A0A0E0FH70-F1
#
_entry.id   AF-A0A0E0FH70-F1
#
_cell.length_a   1.000
_cell.length_b   1.000
_cell.length_c   1.000
_cell.angle_alpha   90.00
_cell.angle_beta   90.00
_cell.angle_gamma   90.00
#
_symmetry.space_group_name_H-M   'P 1'
#
loop_
_entity.id
_entity.type
_entity.pdbx_description
1 polymer ?
#
loop_
_entity_poly.entity_id
_entity_poly.type
_entity_poly.pdbx_seq_one_letter_code
_entity_poly.pdbx_strand_id
1 'polypeptide(L)'
;MLLNSGNLILTNPLNSLESFNYPTYTFFPGAKLGWNKITGLNHRIIFKKNLVDPAIELDPTGVNQALLAPVNSTPYWSSGAWNGEYLSSIPEMASHIFF
;
A
#
# COMPACT_ATOMS: atom_id res chain seq x y z
N MET A 1 -3.92 -21.81 4.53
CA MET A 1 -4.56 -21.42 5.81
C MET A 1 -5.09 -20.02 5.68
N LEU A 2 -6.36 -19.79 6.02
CA LEU A 2 -6.96 -18.45 6.07
C LEU A 2 -6.93 -17.95 7.52
N LEU A 3 -6.28 -16.82 7.76
CA LEU A 3 -6.23 -16.19 9.09
C LEU A 3 -7.48 -15.36 9.36
N ASN A 4 -7.80 -15.13 10.64
CA ASN A 4 -8.89 -14.22 11.04
C ASN A 4 -8.68 -12.77 10.54
N SER A 5 -7.46 -12.39 10.20
CA SER A 5 -7.14 -11.11 9.55
C SER A 5 -7.56 -11.04 8.08
N GLY A 6 -8.00 -12.14 7.48
CA GLY A 6 -8.28 -12.25 6.04
C GLY A 6 -7.05 -12.58 5.19
N ASN A 7 -5.86 -12.72 5.78
CA ASN A 7 -4.66 -13.13 5.05
C ASN A 7 -4.73 -14.63 4.71
N LEU A 8 -4.60 -14.95 3.42
CA LEU A 8 -4.53 -16.32 2.92
C LEU A 8 -3.07 -16.70 2.75
N ILE A 9 -2.61 -17.67 3.53
CA ILE A 9 -1.25 -18.19 3.50
C ILE A 9 -1.26 -19.57 2.83
N LEU A 10 -0.55 -19.68 1.71
CA LEU A 10 -0.24 -20.94 1.04
C LEU A 10 1.21 -21.30 1.36
N THR A 11 1.43 -22.44 2.01
CA THR A 11 2.79 -22.85 2.41
C THR A 11 3.12 -24.23 1.84
N ASN A 12 4.38 -24.41 1.47
CA ASN A 12 5.01 -25.66 1.06
C ASN A 12 6.40 -25.69 1.76
N PRO A 13 6.99 -26.84 2.11
CA PRO A 13 8.33 -26.95 2.70
C PRO A 13 9.44 -26.03 2.17
N LEU A 14 9.36 -25.57 0.92
CA LEU A 14 10.34 -24.64 0.33
C LEU A 14 9.95 -23.16 0.40
N ASN A 15 8.64 -22.81 0.39
CA ASN A 15 8.18 -21.44 0.22
C ASN A 15 6.81 -21.19 0.85
N SER A 16 6.57 -19.94 1.28
CA SER A 16 5.27 -19.43 1.73
C SER A 16 4.83 -18.25 0.86
N LEU A 17 3.58 -18.29 0.38
CA LEU A 17 2.95 -17.23 -0.39
C LEU A 17 1.76 -16.67 0.40
N GLU A 18 1.69 -15.35 0.51
CA GLU A 18 0.67 -14.65 1.31
C GLU A 18 -0.13 -13.69 0.43
N SER A 19 -1.46 -13.71 0.56
CA SER A 19 -2.32 -12.82 -0.23
C SER A 19 -2.08 -11.34 0.08
N PHE A 20 -1.65 -11.00 1.30
CA PHE A 20 -1.35 -9.62 1.69
C PHE A 20 -0.14 -9.01 0.96
N ASN A 21 0.73 -9.83 0.36
CA ASN A 21 1.81 -9.34 -0.50
C ASN A 21 1.33 -8.96 -1.92
N TYR A 22 0.08 -9.25 -2.26
CA TYR A 22 -0.52 -8.98 -3.58
C TYR A 22 -1.90 -8.27 -3.45
N PRO A 23 -1.94 -7.04 -2.90
CA PRO A 23 -3.20 -6.33 -2.69
C PRO A 23 -3.82 -5.89 -4.02
N THR A 24 -5.13 -6.14 -4.21
CA THR A 24 -5.88 -5.70 -5.39
C THR A 24 -6.44 -4.28 -5.19
N TYR A 25 -7.47 -4.08 -4.37
CA TYR A 25 -8.10 -2.75 -4.20
C TYR A 25 -8.32 -2.33 -2.74
N THR A 26 -8.08 -3.23 -1.79
CA THR A 26 -8.39 -3.03 -0.37
C THR A 26 -7.11 -3.09 0.43
N PHE A 27 -6.89 -2.07 1.27
CA PHE A 27 -5.84 -2.08 2.27
C PHE A 27 -6.41 -2.60 3.59
N PHE A 28 -6.04 -3.82 3.96
CA PHE A 28 -6.47 -4.41 5.22
C PHE A 28 -5.60 -3.92 6.38
N PRO A 29 -6.17 -3.78 7.60
CA PRO A 29 -5.36 -3.57 8.80
C PRO A 29 -4.25 -4.63 8.90
N GLY A 30 -2.99 -4.19 8.98
CA GLY A 30 -1.81 -5.06 9.03
C GLY A 30 -1.17 -5.37 7.67
N ALA A 31 -1.79 -5.00 6.54
CA ALA A 31 -1.10 -4.98 5.26
C ALA A 31 0.00 -3.90 5.25
N LYS A 32 1.04 -4.09 4.44
CA LYS A 32 2.18 -3.16 4.34
C LYS A 32 2.15 -2.46 2.98
N LEU A 33 2.34 -1.15 2.97
CA LEU A 33 2.56 -0.34 1.76
C LEU A 33 4.04 0.07 1.72
N GLY A 34 4.67 -0.03 0.55
CA GLY A 34 6.06 0.39 0.33
C GLY A 34 7.06 -0.72 0.07
N TRP A 35 8.34 -0.34 0.10
CA TRP A 35 9.45 -1.22 -0.25
C TRP A 35 9.92 -2.07 0.91
N ASN A 36 9.94 -3.38 0.72
CA ASN A 36 10.69 -4.28 1.59
C ASN A 36 12.18 -4.20 1.21
N LYS A 37 12.97 -3.58 2.10
CA LYS A 37 14.42 -3.39 1.87
C LYS A 37 15.23 -4.69 1.83
N ILE A 38 14.71 -5.78 2.39
CA ILE A 38 15.38 -7.08 2.44
C ILE A 38 15.13 -7.85 1.13
N THR A 39 13.87 -7.89 0.69
CA THR A 39 13.47 -8.69 -0.48
C THR A 39 13.45 -7.90 -1.79
N GLY A 40 13.51 -6.56 -1.72
CA GLY A 40 13.35 -5.66 -2.86
C GLY A 40 11.92 -5.57 -3.38
N LEU A 41 10.95 -6.20 -2.71
CA LEU A 41 9.56 -6.22 -3.15
C LEU A 41 8.88 -4.87 -2.85
N ASN A 42 8.29 -4.24 -3.88
CA ASN A 42 7.47 -3.04 -3.72
C ASN A 42 6.00 -3.43 -3.51
N HIS A 43 5.48 -3.21 -2.31
CA HIS A 43 4.06 -3.36 -2.02
C HIS A 43 3.31 -2.09 -2.44
N ARG A 44 2.58 -2.17 -3.54
CA ARG A 44 1.71 -1.10 -4.06
C ARG A 44 0.30 -1.64 -4.28
N ILE A 45 -0.69 -0.78 -4.14
CA ILE A 45 -2.10 -1.12 -4.36
C ILE A 45 -2.44 -0.72 -5.80
N ILE A 46 -2.87 -1.69 -6.62
CA ILE A 46 -3.18 -1.44 -8.04
C ILE A 46 -4.68 -1.50 -8.24
N PHE A 47 -5.29 -0.34 -8.49
CA PHE A 47 -6.72 -0.25 -8.78
C PHE A 47 -7.01 -0.71 -10.21
N LYS A 48 -7.07 -2.02 -10.38
CA LYS A 48 -7.24 -2.69 -11.68
C LYS A 48 -8.63 -2.51 -12.32
N LYS A 49 -9.07 -1.30 -12.69
CA LYS A 49 -10.43 -1.08 -13.21
C LYS A 49 -10.49 -1.00 -14.74
N ASN A 50 -9.43 -0.57 -15.43
CA ASN A 50 -9.42 -0.23 -16.86
C ASN A 50 -8.02 -0.39 -17.48
N LEU A 51 -7.81 -0.05 -18.76
CA LEU A 51 -6.50 -0.14 -19.45
C LEU A 51 -5.38 0.72 -18.83
N VAL A 52 -5.75 1.74 -18.05
CA VAL A 52 -4.83 2.61 -17.32
C VAL A 52 -5.11 2.35 -15.85
N ASP A 53 -4.36 1.44 -15.24
CA ASP A 53 -4.52 1.05 -13.85
C ASP A 53 -3.82 2.08 -12.94
N PRO A 54 -4.55 2.91 -12.19
CA PRO A 54 -3.93 3.74 -11.17
C PRO A 54 -3.40 2.86 -10.03
N ALA A 55 -2.28 3.27 -9.44
CA ALA A 55 -1.67 2.62 -8.30
C ALA A 55 -1.33 3.63 -7.21
N ILE A 56 -1.48 3.21 -5.95
CA ILE A 56 -0.93 3.91 -4.80
C ILE A 56 0.36 3.22 -4.38
N GLU A 57 1.43 3.99 -4.27
CA GLU A 57 2.74 3.54 -3.80
C GLU A 57 3.41 4.57 -2.90
N LEU A 58 4.38 4.14 -2.09
CA LEU A 58 5.23 5.08 -1.35
C LEU A 58 6.21 5.75 -2.32
N ASP A 59 6.46 7.04 -2.08
CA ASP A 59 7.36 7.84 -2.89
C ASP A 59 8.77 7.21 -2.95
N PRO A 60 9.26 6.84 -4.15
CA PRO A 60 10.57 6.21 -4.31
C PRO A 60 11.74 7.16 -4.02
N THR A 61 11.51 8.48 -3.96
CA THR A 61 12.54 9.47 -3.61
C THR A 61 12.91 9.48 -2.12
N GLY A 62 12.14 8.77 -1.30
CA GLY A 62 12.37 8.65 0.15
C GLY A 62 11.62 9.66 0.99
N VAL A 63 10.80 10.53 0.38
CA VAL A 63 9.81 11.31 1.14
C VAL A 63 8.78 10.36 1.71
N ASN A 64 8.45 10.49 2.99
CA ASN A 64 7.42 9.67 3.65
C ASN A 64 6.01 10.11 3.21
N GLN A 65 5.65 9.89 1.94
CA GLN A 65 4.34 10.18 1.36
C GLN A 65 3.90 9.05 0.45
N ALA A 66 2.59 8.91 0.27
CA ALA A 66 2.00 8.04 -0.73
C ALA A 66 1.64 8.86 -1.97
N LEU A 67 1.92 8.30 -3.15
CA LEU A 67 1.65 8.89 -4.45
C LEU A 67 0.58 8.06 -5.17
N LEU A 68 -0.30 8.75 -5.90
CA LEU A 68 -1.29 8.13 -6.76
C LEU A 68 -1.00 8.52 -8.21
N ALA A 69 -0.77 7.51 -9.04
CA ALA A 69 -0.42 7.67 -10.44
C ALA A 69 -0.91 6.46 -11.26
N PRO A 70 -1.17 6.60 -12.57
CA PRO A 70 -1.11 5.44 -13.45
C PRO A 70 0.23 4.73 -13.32
N VAL A 71 0.24 3.40 -13.40
CA VAL A 71 1.49 2.63 -13.39
C VAL A 71 2.48 3.18 -14.42
N ASN A 72 3.71 3.47 -13.99
CA ASN A 72 4.80 4.03 -14.80
C ASN A 72 4.51 5.43 -15.41
N SER A 73 3.66 6.24 -14.77
CA SER A 73 3.36 7.62 -15.18
C SER A 73 3.64 8.62 -14.07
N THR A 74 3.52 9.91 -14.38
CA THR A 74 3.67 10.99 -13.40
C THR A 74 2.52 10.95 -12.38
N PRO A 75 2.79 11.10 -11.08
CA PRO A 75 1.76 11.21 -10.06
C PRO A 75 0.95 12.49 -10.22
N TYR A 76 -0.37 12.37 -10.05
CA TYR A 76 -1.30 13.50 -10.10
C TYR A 76 -1.86 13.86 -8.72
N TRP A 77 -1.62 13.02 -7.71
CA TRP A 77 -2.02 13.26 -6.34
C TRP A 77 -0.96 12.72 -5.36
N SER A 78 -0.83 13.39 -4.23
CA SER A 78 0.03 12.99 -3.11
C SER A 78 -0.76 13.08 -1.81
N SER A 79 -0.49 12.16 -0.88
CA SER A 79 -1.00 12.23 0.49
C SER A 79 -0.40 13.39 1.29
N GLY A 80 0.65 14.03 0.76
CA GLY A 80 1.52 14.89 1.52
C GLY A 80 2.44 14.10 2.45
N ALA A 81 3.50 14.76 2.91
CA ALA A 81 4.50 14.14 3.77
C ALA A 81 3.91 13.82 5.15
N TRP A 82 4.33 12.68 5.71
CA TRP A 82 4.09 12.32 7.09
C TRP A 82 4.76 13.32 8.01
N ASN A 83 3.97 14.00 8.85
CA ASN A 83 4.47 15.01 9.79
C ASN A 83 4.79 14.45 11.19
N GLY A 84 4.58 13.15 11.41
CA GLY A 84 4.71 12.50 12.73
C GLY A 84 3.37 12.02 13.30
N GLU A 85 2.26 12.60 12.87
CA GLU A 85 0.92 12.33 13.39
C GLU A 85 -0.06 11.93 12.28
N TYR A 86 -0.01 12.62 11.13
CA TYR A 86 -0.89 12.38 9.99
C TYR A 86 -0.20 12.71 8.66
N LEU A 87 -0.80 12.28 7.55
CA LEU A 87 -0.37 12.66 6.21
C LEU A 87 -0.88 14.07 5.93
N SER A 88 0.00 15.02 5.58
CA SER A 88 -0.31 16.45 5.61
C SER A 88 -1.46 16.88 4.69
N SER A 89 -1.79 16.10 3.65
CA SER A 89 -2.92 16.34 2.74
C SER A 89 -4.14 15.46 3.03
N ILE A 90 -4.15 14.77 4.17
CA ILE A 90 -5.27 13.97 4.70
C ILE A 90 -5.49 14.33 6.18
N PRO A 91 -5.94 15.57 6.49
CA PRO A 91 -6.10 16.05 7.86
C PRO A 91 -7.12 15.24 8.67
N GLU A 92 -8.02 14.50 8.01
CA GLU A 92 -9.00 13.62 8.65
C GLU A 92 -8.34 12.49 9.45
N MET A 93 -7.09 12.11 9.13
CA MET A 93 -6.33 11.13 9.92
C MET A 93 -6.02 11.63 11.35
N ALA A 94 -5.91 12.94 11.55
CA ALA A 94 -5.69 13.53 12.87
C ALA A 94 -6.97 13.55 13.72
N SER A 95 -8.13 13.39 13.06
CA SER A 95 -9.42 13.44 13.72
C SER A 95 -9.74 12.09 14.36
N HIS A 96 -9.88 12.06 15.69
CA HIS A 96 -10.36 10.90 16.45
C HIS A 96 -11.82 10.49 16.15
N ILE A 97 -12.45 11.06 15.13
CA ILE A 97 -13.88 10.88 14.84
C ILE A 97 -14.14 9.64 13.96
N PHE A 98 -13.10 8.98 13.42
CA PHE A 98 -13.25 7.89 12.44
C PHE A 98 -12.53 6.57 12.72
N PHE A 99 -12.10 6.29 13.97
CA PHE A 99 -11.57 4.98 14.36
C PHE A 99 -12.13 4.50 15.70
#